data_AF-A0A926IY21-F1
#
_entry.id   AF-A0A926IY21-F1
#
_cell.length_a   1.000
_cell.length_b   1.000
_cell.length_c   1.000
_cell.angle_alpha   90.00
_cell.angle_beta   90.00
_cell.angle_gamma   90.00
#
_symmetry.space_group_name_H-M   'P 1'
#
loop_
_entity.id
_entity.type
_entity.pdbx_description
1 polymer ?
#
loop_
_entity_poly.entity_id
_entity_poly.type
_entity_poly.pdbx_seq_one_letter_code
_entity_poly.pdbx_strand_id
1 'polypeptide(L)'
;MKTTDITVKLNEQNLDDNAPAFEGTTDGQYSFSYDENSAADSVLGTVSAKDADGEAVTYSIKSGNDNGWFAIDAKTGVITLTAEGAKAAANDFEALANVHRLVVTATEAAGLGR
;
A
#
# COMPACT_ATOMS: atom_id res chain seq x y z
N MET A 1 34.59 56.11 -9.45
CA MET A 1 34.38 54.99 -8.50
C MET A 1 34.99 53.73 -9.12
N LYS A 2 35.55 52.80 -8.34
CA LYS A 2 36.05 51.51 -8.83
C LYS A 2 35.16 50.40 -8.27
N THR A 3 34.70 49.48 -9.11
CA THR A 3 33.83 48.34 -8.75
C THR A 3 34.31 47.07 -9.47
N THR A 4 33.82 45.90 -9.01
CA THR A 4 34.01 44.59 -9.63
C THR A 4 32.82 43.71 -9.30
N ASP A 5 32.50 42.75 -10.16
CA ASP A 5 31.34 41.86 -10.04
C ASP A 5 31.78 40.39 -10.08
N ILE A 6 30.95 39.49 -9.53
CA ILE A 6 31.14 38.05 -9.55
C ILE A 6 29.83 37.33 -9.88
N THR A 7 29.91 36.17 -10.53
CA THR A 7 28.75 35.32 -10.82
C THR A 7 28.35 34.51 -9.58
N VAL A 8 27.08 34.57 -9.22
CA VAL A 8 26.46 33.70 -8.20
C VAL A 8 25.64 32.63 -8.91
N LYS A 9 25.84 31.36 -8.54
CA LYS A 9 25.01 30.24 -8.99
C LYS A 9 24.03 29.87 -7.88
N LEU A 10 22.75 29.79 -8.24
CA LEU A 10 21.70 29.27 -7.38
C LEU A 10 21.15 27.99 -8.00
N ASN A 11 20.94 26.98 -7.17
CA ASN A 11 20.29 25.72 -7.53
C ASN A 11 19.08 25.57 -6.62
N GLU A 12 17.93 25.25 -7.21
CA GLU A 12 16.76 24.82 -6.44
C GLU A 12 16.94 23.35 -6.05
N GLN A 13 16.42 22.99 -4.87
CA GLN A 13 16.30 21.61 -4.40
C GLN A 13 14.83 21.25 -4.39
N ASN A 14 14.52 19.99 -4.68
CA ASN A 14 13.18 19.50 -4.48
C ASN A 14 12.86 19.44 -2.96
N LEU A 15 11.57 19.40 -2.63
CA LEU A 15 11.07 19.10 -1.30
C LEU A 15 10.33 17.77 -1.36
N ASP A 16 10.31 17.06 -0.23
CA ASP A 16 9.45 15.90 0.00
C ASP A 16 8.05 16.43 0.38
N ASP A 17 7.23 16.73 -0.63
CA ASP A 17 5.93 17.39 -0.48
C ASP A 17 4.76 16.63 -1.11
N ASN A 18 5.03 15.48 -1.71
CA ASN A 18 4.04 14.53 -2.17
C ASN A 18 4.01 13.33 -1.21
N ALA A 19 2.81 12.78 -1.02
CA ALA A 19 2.63 11.58 -0.19
C ALA A 19 2.13 10.44 -1.09
N PRO A 20 2.35 9.17 -0.70
CA PRO A 20 1.94 8.03 -1.50
C PRO A 20 0.44 8.06 -1.83
N ALA A 21 0.13 7.99 -3.11
CA ALA A 21 -1.23 7.91 -3.63
C ALA A 21 -1.52 6.52 -4.20
N PHE A 22 -2.60 5.88 -3.73
CA PHE A 22 -3.08 4.62 -4.29
C PHE A 22 -3.58 4.81 -5.73
N GLU A 23 -3.31 3.83 -6.59
CA GLU A 23 -3.67 3.83 -8.02
C GLU A 23 -4.53 2.61 -8.38
N GLY A 24 -5.31 2.69 -9.47
CA GLY A 24 -6.11 1.55 -9.94
C GLY A 24 -7.34 1.24 -9.07
N THR A 25 -7.78 2.21 -8.26
CA THR A 25 -9.01 2.12 -7.47
C THR A 25 -10.24 2.53 -8.27
N THR A 26 -11.41 2.01 -7.90
CA THR A 26 -12.72 2.56 -8.33
C THR A 26 -13.36 3.25 -7.12
N ASP A 27 -13.73 4.52 -7.26
CA ASP A 27 -14.27 5.36 -6.18
C ASP A 27 -13.42 5.34 -4.89
N GLY A 28 -12.09 5.36 -5.04
CA GLY A 28 -11.13 5.36 -3.94
C GLY A 28 -11.01 4.03 -3.19
N GLN A 29 -11.53 2.92 -3.75
CA GLN A 29 -11.48 1.60 -3.13
C GLN A 29 -10.93 0.54 -4.10
N TYR A 30 -10.30 -0.49 -3.54
CA TYR A 30 -10.07 -1.76 -4.22
C TYR A 30 -11.21 -2.73 -3.89
N SER A 31 -11.53 -3.59 -4.85
CA SER A 31 -12.44 -4.71 -4.65
C SER A 31 -11.83 -5.95 -5.29
N PHE A 32 -11.70 -7.01 -4.50
CA PHE A 32 -11.18 -8.29 -4.93
C PHE A 32 -12.13 -9.40 -4.50
N SER A 33 -12.16 -10.49 -5.27
CA SER A 33 -12.89 -11.71 -4.95
C SER A 33 -11.92 -12.88 -4.92
N TYR A 34 -12.13 -13.82 -4.01
CA TYR A 34 -11.39 -15.08 -3.95
C TYR A 34 -12.37 -16.22 -3.70
N ASP A 35 -12.01 -17.41 -4.19
CA ASP A 35 -12.84 -18.60 -4.04
C ASP A 35 -12.81 -19.08 -2.58
N GLU A 36 -13.95 -19.57 -2.09
CA GLU A 36 -14.00 -20.29 -0.83
C GLU A 36 -13.08 -21.52 -0.84
N ASN A 37 -12.76 -22.05 0.34
CA ASN A 37 -11.82 -23.16 0.51
C ASN A 37 -10.41 -22.86 -0.04
N SER A 38 -10.09 -21.58 -0.23
CA SER A 38 -8.75 -21.15 -0.61
C SER A 38 -7.72 -21.61 0.41
N ALA A 39 -6.60 -22.12 -0.08
CA ALA A 39 -5.50 -22.54 0.76
C ALA A 39 -4.77 -21.35 1.39
N ALA A 40 -3.96 -21.64 2.41
CA ALA A 40 -2.99 -20.68 2.91
C ALA A 40 -2.06 -20.22 1.78
N ASP A 41 -1.60 -18.97 1.86
CA ASP A 41 -0.74 -18.28 0.89
C ASP A 41 -1.40 -18.01 -0.48
N SER A 42 -2.69 -18.32 -0.66
CA SER A 42 -3.47 -17.87 -1.82
C SER A 42 -3.42 -16.35 -1.96
N VAL A 43 -3.11 -15.87 -3.16
CA VAL A 43 -3.13 -14.44 -3.49
C VAL A 43 -4.57 -14.00 -3.70
N LEU A 44 -4.99 -12.99 -2.92
CA LEU A 44 -6.37 -12.48 -2.94
C LEU A 44 -6.48 -11.20 -3.78
N GLY A 45 -5.40 -10.43 -3.87
CA GLY A 45 -5.34 -9.19 -4.62
C GLY A 45 -4.04 -8.46 -4.39
N THR A 46 -3.84 -7.36 -5.12
CA THR A 46 -2.63 -6.53 -5.01
C THR A 46 -3.05 -5.07 -5.02
N VAL A 47 -2.62 -4.32 -4.01
CA VAL A 47 -2.76 -2.85 -3.99
C VAL A 47 -1.47 -2.20 -4.48
N SER A 48 -1.57 -0.97 -4.98
CA SER A 48 -0.41 -0.22 -5.47
C SER A 48 -0.57 1.26 -5.17
N ALA A 49 0.46 1.85 -4.59
CA ALA A 49 0.59 3.28 -4.42
C ALA A 49 1.91 3.75 -5.01
N LYS A 50 1.92 5.00 -5.49
CA LYS A 50 3.12 5.69 -5.94
C LYS A 50 3.30 6.95 -5.15
N ASP A 51 4.56 7.25 -4.87
CA ASP A 51 4.95 8.58 -4.50
C ASP A 51 5.46 9.34 -5.74
N ALA A 52 5.10 10.62 -5.86
CA ALA A 52 5.43 11.45 -7.01
C ALA A 52 6.84 12.07 -6.94
N ASP A 53 7.42 12.15 -5.74
CA ASP A 53 8.80 12.55 -5.49
C ASP A 53 9.80 11.40 -5.76
N GLY A 54 9.29 10.17 -5.91
CA GLY A 54 10.01 8.98 -6.38
C GLY A 54 10.50 8.07 -5.27
N GLU A 55 10.05 8.30 -4.04
CA GLU A 55 10.37 7.55 -2.84
C GLU A 55 9.78 6.13 -2.89
N ALA A 56 10.47 5.21 -2.22
CA ALA A 56 10.01 3.83 -2.14
C ALA A 56 8.82 3.72 -1.19
N VAL A 57 7.73 3.12 -1.67
CA VAL A 57 6.50 2.91 -0.90
C VAL A 57 6.50 1.53 -0.24
N THR A 58 6.04 1.48 1.00
CA THR A 58 5.80 0.26 1.78
C THR A 58 4.34 0.14 2.21
N TYR A 59 3.87 -1.08 2.43
CA TYR A 59 2.46 -1.37 2.71
C TYR A 59 2.25 -2.09 4.04
N SER A 60 1.13 -1.79 4.71
CA SER A 60 0.70 -2.48 5.93
C SER A 60 -0.83 -2.51 6.06
N ILE A 61 -1.37 -3.55 6.70
CA ILE A 61 -2.81 -3.57 7.08
C ILE A 61 -2.95 -2.82 8.41
N LYS A 62 -3.67 -1.70 8.39
CA LYS A 62 -3.92 -0.84 9.54
C LYS A 62 -5.07 -1.33 10.42
N SER A 63 -6.14 -1.85 9.82
CA SER A 63 -7.31 -2.37 10.54
C SER A 63 -8.15 -3.32 9.69
N GLY A 64 -9.09 -4.02 10.34
CA GLY A 64 -9.99 -4.98 9.70
C GLY A 64 -9.45 -6.41 9.64
N ASN A 65 -8.32 -6.66 10.31
CA ASN A 65 -7.60 -7.93 10.30
C ASN A 65 -7.14 -8.34 11.71
N ASP A 66 -7.92 -8.00 12.75
CA ASP A 66 -7.57 -8.32 14.15
C ASP A 66 -7.54 -9.84 14.42
N ASN A 67 -8.18 -10.61 13.54
CA ASN A 67 -8.17 -12.08 13.52
C ASN A 67 -6.93 -12.69 12.84
N GLY A 68 -6.11 -11.88 12.16
CA GLY A 68 -4.92 -12.33 11.44
C GLY A 68 -5.20 -13.21 10.22
N TRP A 69 -6.39 -13.12 9.60
CA TRP A 69 -6.74 -13.94 8.43
C TRP A 69 -6.04 -13.53 7.15
N PHE A 70 -5.58 -12.28 7.07
CA PHE A 70 -4.93 -11.72 5.89
C PHE A 70 -3.50 -11.30 6.21
N ALA A 71 -2.62 -11.38 5.22
CA ALA A 71 -1.29 -10.78 5.26
C ALA A 71 -1.11 -9.86 4.06
N ILE A 72 -0.19 -8.89 4.17
CA ILE A 72 0.23 -8.06 3.05
C ILE A 72 1.75 -8.07 2.96
N ASP A 73 2.28 -8.27 1.76
CA ASP A 73 3.71 -8.09 1.51
C ASP A 73 4.05 -6.60 1.48
N ALA A 74 4.97 -6.19 2.35
CA ALA A 74 5.27 -4.79 2.59
C ALA A 74 5.91 -4.07 1.40
N LYS A 75 6.44 -4.78 0.40
CA LYS A 75 7.11 -4.17 -0.76
C LYS A 75 6.25 -4.19 -2.01
N THR A 76 5.44 -5.23 -2.17
CA THR A 76 4.68 -5.50 -3.39
C THR A 76 3.20 -5.18 -3.26
N GLY A 77 2.68 -5.01 -2.04
CA GLY A 77 1.26 -4.77 -1.81
C GLY A 77 0.37 -6.00 -2.07
N VAL A 78 0.96 -7.18 -2.28
CA VAL A 78 0.24 -8.44 -2.47
C VAL A 78 -0.42 -8.85 -1.16
N ILE A 79 -1.73 -9.06 -1.20
CA ILE A 79 -2.54 -9.54 -0.08
C ILE A 79 -2.73 -11.05 -0.23
N THR A 80 -2.44 -11.80 0.83
CA THR A 80 -2.59 -13.26 0.86
C THR A 80 -3.49 -13.71 2.02
N LEU A 81 -4.06 -14.91 1.87
CA LEU A 81 -4.75 -15.60 2.94
C LEU A 81 -3.73 -16.28 3.86
N THR A 82 -3.85 -16.10 5.18
CA THR A 82 -2.97 -16.78 6.13
C THR A 82 -3.43 -18.21 6.42
N ALA A 83 -2.60 -18.98 7.12
CA ALA A 83 -3.00 -20.30 7.61
C ALA A 83 -4.21 -20.25 8.57
N GLU A 84 -4.40 -19.15 9.31
CA GLU A 84 -5.59 -18.97 10.17
C GLU A 84 -6.81 -18.54 9.37
N GLY A 85 -6.63 -17.70 8.34
CA GLY A 85 -7.69 -17.36 7.39
C GLY A 85 -8.21 -18.58 6.64
N ALA A 86 -7.31 -19.47 6.21
CA ALA A 86 -7.68 -20.69 5.51
C ALA A 86 -8.54 -21.65 6.36
N LYS A 87 -8.39 -21.63 7.69
CA LYS A 87 -9.19 -22.42 8.64
C LYS A 87 -10.48 -21.71 9.08
N ALA A 88 -10.64 -20.42 8.76
CA ALA A 88 -11.76 -19.64 9.22
C ALA A 88 -13.06 -20.13 8.57
N ALA A 89 -14.15 -20.19 9.34
CA ALA A 89 -15.48 -20.49 8.79
C ALA A 89 -15.98 -19.40 7.81
N ALA A 90 -15.33 -18.23 7.75
CA ALA A 90 -15.60 -17.22 6.72
C ALA A 90 -14.96 -17.55 5.36
N ASN A 91 -14.06 -18.55 5.30
CA ASN A 91 -13.51 -19.12 4.06
C ASN A 91 -14.37 -20.28 3.52
N ASP A 92 -15.62 -20.36 3.96
CA ASP A 92 -16.67 -21.29 3.51
C ASP A 92 -17.90 -20.41 3.23
N PHE A 93 -18.35 -20.39 1.98
CA PHE A 93 -19.33 -19.40 1.50
C PHE A 93 -20.69 -19.57 2.19
N GLU A 94 -21.07 -20.80 2.52
CA GLU A 94 -22.35 -21.12 3.15
C GLU A 94 -22.32 -21.00 4.69
N ALA A 95 -21.14 -20.94 5.31
CA ALA A 95 -21.02 -21.02 6.77
C ALA A 95 -21.17 -19.67 7.49
N LEU A 96 -20.52 -18.60 7.03
CA LEU A 96 -20.52 -17.28 7.68
C LEU A 96 -20.49 -16.12 6.67
N ALA A 97 -20.64 -14.89 7.19
CA ALA A 97 -20.36 -13.70 6.40
C ALA A 97 -18.89 -13.68 5.94
N ASN A 98 -18.70 -13.59 4.62
CA ASN A 98 -17.43 -13.75 3.92
C ASN A 98 -16.97 -12.45 3.23
N VAL A 99 -17.56 -11.31 3.60
CA VAL A 99 -17.13 -9.99 3.15
C VAL A 99 -16.22 -9.38 4.21
N HIS A 100 -15.00 -9.05 3.81
CA HIS A 100 -13.97 -8.47 4.68
C HIS A 100 -13.58 -7.08 4.18
N ARG A 101 -13.39 -6.13 5.11
CA ARG A 101 -12.98 -4.75 4.80
C ARG A 101 -11.67 -4.45 5.51
N LEU A 102 -10.60 -4.35 4.74
CA LEU A 102 -9.28 -3.96 5.22
C LEU A 102 -9.05 -2.48 4.99
N VAL A 103 -8.37 -1.84 5.94
CA VAL A 103 -7.75 -0.52 5.72
C VAL A 103 -6.27 -0.76 5.54
N VAL A 104 -5.74 -0.49 4.35
CA VAL A 104 -4.31 -0.60 4.05
C VAL A 104 -3.68 0.79 4.08
N THR A 105 -2.48 0.88 4.62
CA THR A 105 -1.67 2.11 4.64
C THR A 105 -0.46 1.93 3.72
N ALA A 106 -0.28 2.89 2.81
CA ALA A 106 0.96 3.09 2.08
C ALA A 106 1.81 4.12 2.85
N THR A 107 3.11 3.88 2.96
CA THR A 107 4.05 4.75 3.67
C THR A 107 5.35 4.80 2.89
N GLU A 108 5.84 6.01 2.64
CA GLU A 108 7.13 6.21 2.01
C GLU A 108 8.28 6.27 3.01
N ALA A 109 9.50 6.18 2.49
CA ALA A 109 10.69 6.58 3.23
C ALA A 109 10.81 8.11 3.20
N ALA A 110 11.21 8.74 4.30
CA ALA A 110 11.52 10.17 4.29
C ALA A 110 12.58 10.49 3.23
N GLY A 111 12.30 11.49 2.40
CA GLY A 111 13.09 11.88 1.25
C GLY A 111 13.37 13.38 1.19
N LEU A 112 13.91 13.82 0.06
CA LEU A 112 13.94 15.24 -0.32
C LEU A 112 13.28 15.43 -1.69
N GLY A 113 12.65 14.39 -2.23
CA GLY A 113 12.31 14.23 -3.63
C GLY A 113 13.52 14.24 -4.56
N ARG A 114 13.48 13.41 -5.61
CA ARG A 114 14.62 13.27 -6.54
C ARG A 114 14.73 14.38 -7.58
#